data_AF-A0A183CQY9-F1
#
_entry.id   AF-A0A183CQY9-F1
#
_cell.length_a   1.000
_cell.length_b   1.000
_cell.length_c   1.000
_cell.angle_alpha   90.00
_cell.angle_beta   90.00
_cell.angle_gamma   90.00
#
_symmetry.space_group_name_H-M   'P 1'
#
loop_
_entity.id
_entity.type
_entity.pdbx_description
1 polymer ?
#
loop_
_entity_poly.entity_id
_entity_poly.type
_entity_poly.pdbx_seq_one_letter_code
_entity_poly.pdbx_strand_id
1 'polypeptide(L)'
;TIINELLFTAKITAGGVPVFATRYDVDTIVWRHNEIASDKKERAVSHLFTLNAFGYIQAGHQDKRFLGCSPDGRYATLINRTNHCFLYFQSAAVPNEHELKNRRTGKRAEHIAKQLVLSMSDLDTDFDPNDASNEFIGFHAASDTLFLLTRSAIYAVEMPK
;
A
#
# COMPACT_ATOMS: atom_id res chain seq x y z
N THR A 1 -18.95 -15.45 7.83
CA THR A 1 -17.79 -16.18 7.32
C THR A 1 -16.72 -15.18 6.95
N ILE A 2 -15.58 -15.16 7.66
CA ILE A 2 -14.44 -14.32 7.28
C ILE A 2 -13.86 -14.97 6.02
N ILE A 3 -14.14 -14.39 4.86
CA ILE A 3 -13.53 -14.83 3.61
C ILE A 3 -12.16 -14.14 3.56
N ASN A 4 -11.10 -14.94 3.69
CA ASN A 4 -9.73 -14.48 3.46
C ASN A 4 -9.53 -14.36 1.94
N GLU A 5 -9.94 -13.24 1.37
CA GLU A 5 -9.76 -12.92 -0.05
C GLU A 5 -8.29 -12.61 -0.33
N LEU A 6 -7.75 -13.15 -1.43
CA LEU A 6 -6.46 -12.72 -1.96
C LEU A 6 -6.61 -11.32 -2.56
N LEU A 7 -5.93 -10.33 -1.99
CA LEU A 7 -6.02 -8.93 -2.42
C LEU A 7 -5.00 -8.58 -3.49
N PHE A 8 -3.73 -8.96 -3.29
CA PHE A 8 -2.65 -8.70 -4.25
C PHE A 8 -1.44 -9.61 -4.00
N THR A 9 -0.51 -9.59 -4.94
CA THR A 9 0.85 -10.12 -4.77
C THR A 9 1.86 -9.00 -4.91
N ALA A 10 3.00 -9.11 -4.23
CA ALA A 10 4.04 -8.09 -4.27
C ALA A 10 5.43 -8.73 -4.27
N LYS A 11 6.41 -8.05 -4.87
CA LYS A 11 7.81 -8.44 -4.76
C LYS A 11 8.48 -7.63 -3.66
N ILE A 12 8.82 -8.30 -2.57
CA ILE A 12 9.50 -7.70 -1.41
C ILE A 12 11.02 -7.80 -1.55
N THR A 13 11.52 -8.89 -2.14
CA THR A 13 12.95 -9.14 -2.34
C THR A 13 13.22 -9.22 -3.84
N ALA A 14 14.23 -8.48 -4.31
CA ALA A 14 14.66 -8.55 -5.70
C ALA A 14 15.07 -9.99 -6.07
N GLY A 15 14.52 -10.52 -7.16
CA GLY A 15 14.73 -11.90 -7.59
C GLY A 15 14.06 -12.98 -6.73
N GLY A 16 13.43 -12.61 -5.61
CA GLY A 16 12.74 -13.54 -4.73
C GLY A 16 11.34 -13.92 -5.21
N VAL A 17 10.78 -14.94 -4.54
CA VAL A 17 9.38 -15.36 -4.75
C VAL A 17 8.44 -14.24 -4.26
N PRO A 18 7.40 -13.85 -5.03
CA PRO A 18 6.42 -12.88 -4.58
C PRO A 18 5.73 -13.30 -3.27
N VAL A 19 5.44 -12.31 -2.43
CA VAL A 19 4.53 -12.47 -1.29
C VAL A 19 3.09 -12.33 -1.77
N PHE A 20 2.15 -12.82 -0.98
CA PHE A 20 0.73 -12.64 -1.23
C PHE A 20 0.05 -12.00 -0.02
N ALA A 21 -0.92 -11.14 -0.29
CA ALA A 21 -1.64 -10.38 0.72
C ALA A 21 -3.10 -10.80 0.77
N THR A 22 -3.58 -11.18 1.95
CA THR A 22 -4.98 -11.59 2.15
C THR A 22 -5.72 -10.61 3.05
N ARG A 23 -7.01 -10.41 2.81
CA ARG A 23 -7.85 -9.69 3.75
C ARG A 23 -8.07 -10.51 5.02
N TYR A 24 -7.97 -9.88 6.18
CA TYR A 24 -8.41 -10.45 7.46
C TYR A 24 -9.13 -9.35 8.26
N ASP A 25 -10.45 -9.49 8.39
CA ASP A 25 -11.31 -8.47 8.99
C ASP A 25 -11.15 -7.07 8.33
N VAL A 26 -10.63 -6.10 9.07
CA VAL A 26 -10.36 -4.73 8.60
C VAL A 26 -8.95 -4.56 8.03
N ASP A 27 -8.07 -5.53 8.24
CA ASP A 27 -6.65 -5.44 7.90
C ASP A 27 -6.31 -6.24 6.65
N THR A 28 -5.10 -6.01 6.14
CA THR A 28 -4.47 -6.86 5.13
C THR A 28 -3.23 -7.52 5.72
N ILE A 29 -3.18 -8.84 5.62
CA ILE A 29 -2.07 -9.65 6.12
C ILE A 29 -1.18 -10.05 4.95
N VAL A 30 0.12 -9.77 5.04
CA VAL A 30 1.09 -10.14 4.01
C VAL A 30 1.83 -11.41 4.45
N TRP A 31 1.87 -12.39 3.56
CA TRP A 31 2.42 -13.72 3.79
C TRP A 31 3.61 -13.99 2.90
N ARG A 32 4.67 -14.54 3.48
CA ARG A 32 5.85 -15.03 2.79
C ARG A 32 5.77 -16.55 2.62
N HIS A 33 6.22 -17.05 1.47
CA HIS A 33 6.53 -18.46 1.30
C HIS A 33 7.81 -18.82 2.06
N ASN A 34 7.77 -19.87 2.87
CA ASN A 34 8.96 -20.39 3.51
C ASN A 34 9.70 -21.32 2.54
N GLU A 35 11.02 -21.32 2.60
CA GLU A 35 11.81 -22.37 1.94
C GLU A 35 11.45 -23.70 2.59
N ILE A 36 10.96 -24.65 1.79
CA ILE A 36 10.61 -25.98 2.30
C ILE A 36 11.92 -26.74 2.48
N ALA A 37 12.47 -26.73 3.69
CA ALA A 37 13.55 -27.64 4.05
C ALA A 37 13.00 -29.08 4.06
N SER A 38 13.68 -29.98 3.33
CA SER A 38 13.24 -31.34 3.00
C SER A 38 12.83 -32.23 4.19
N ASP A 39 13.21 -31.85 5.42
CA ASP A 39 13.13 -32.70 6.62
C ASP A 39 12.22 -32.17 7.74
N LYS A 40 11.47 -31.08 7.56
CA LYS A 40 10.62 -30.54 8.66
C LYS A 40 9.18 -30.21 8.25
N LYS A 41 8.25 -30.52 9.17
CA LYS A 41 6.84 -30.05 9.18
C LYS A 41 6.73 -28.53 9.42
N GLU A 42 7.53 -27.72 8.75
CA GLU A 42 7.39 -26.27 8.83
C GLU A 42 6.16 -25.83 8.03
N ARG A 43 5.50 -24.76 8.50
CA ARG A 43 4.37 -24.18 7.77
C ARG A 43 4.87 -23.68 6.42
N ALA A 44 4.12 -23.95 5.35
CA ALA A 44 4.47 -23.51 4.00
C ALA A 44 4.55 -21.98 3.84
N VAL A 45 3.90 -21.24 4.74
CA VAL A 45 3.85 -19.77 4.74
C VAL A 45 4.00 -19.21 6.15
N SER A 46 4.62 -18.03 6.25
CA SER A 46 4.72 -17.25 7.48
C SER A 46 4.12 -15.85 7.31
N HIS A 47 3.58 -15.30 8.40
CA HIS A 47 3.24 -13.88 8.46
C HIS A 47 4.51 -13.05 8.26
N LEU A 48 4.42 -12.00 7.44
CA LEU A 48 5.52 -11.06 7.21
C LEU A 48 5.24 -9.72 7.92
N PHE A 49 4.11 -9.09 7.63
CA PHE A 49 3.62 -7.89 8.32
C PHE A 49 2.12 -7.69 8.08
N THR A 50 1.53 -6.76 8.82
CA THR A 50 0.13 -6.35 8.71
C THR A 50 0.04 -4.91 8.20
N LEU A 51 -0.79 -4.69 7.18
CA LEU A 51 -1.17 -3.35 6.73
C LEU A 51 -2.50 -2.99 7.40
N ASN A 52 -2.39 -2.18 8.45
CA ASN A 52 -3.52 -1.84 9.32
C ASN A 52 -4.61 -1.08 8.54
N ALA A 53 -5.87 -1.43 8.79
CA ALA A 53 -7.08 -0.91 8.15
C ALA A 53 -7.16 -1.05 6.62
N PHE A 54 -6.12 -1.57 5.96
CA PHE A 54 -6.06 -1.58 4.50
C PHE A 54 -7.09 -2.51 3.87
N GLY A 55 -7.49 -3.58 4.58
CA GLY A 55 -8.54 -4.50 4.14
C GLY A 55 -9.90 -3.81 4.03
N TYR A 56 -10.21 -2.89 4.95
CA TYR A 56 -11.39 -2.03 4.91
C TYR A 56 -11.26 -0.94 3.85
N ILE A 57 -10.10 -0.27 3.78
CA ILE A 57 -9.83 0.80 2.81
C ILE A 57 -10.07 0.31 1.39
N GLN A 58 -9.39 -0.76 0.96
CA GLN A 58 -9.51 -1.25 -0.41
C GLN A 58 -10.93 -1.70 -0.78
N ALA A 59 -11.73 -2.14 0.21
CA ALA A 59 -13.11 -2.54 0.00
C ALA A 59 -14.02 -1.35 -0.33
N GLY A 60 -13.69 -0.14 0.17
CA GLY A 60 -14.37 1.11 -0.16
C GLY A 60 -14.08 1.62 -1.58
N HIS A 61 -12.97 1.18 -2.19
CA HIS A 61 -12.58 1.56 -3.55
C HIS A 61 -13.00 0.48 -4.56
N GLN A 62 -14.21 0.61 -5.09
CA GLN A 62 -14.76 -0.31 -6.10
C GLN A 62 -14.08 -0.15 -7.47
N ASP A 63 -13.50 1.02 -7.73
CA ASP A 63 -12.79 1.42 -8.95
C ASP A 63 -11.26 1.20 -8.85
N LYS A 64 -10.79 0.46 -7.84
CA LYS A 64 -9.37 0.10 -7.72
C LYS A 64 -8.91 -0.70 -8.93
N ARG A 65 -7.72 -0.36 -9.42
CA ARG A 65 -7.04 -1.04 -10.53
C ARG A 65 -5.79 -1.77 -10.05
N PHE A 66 -5.04 -1.14 -9.15
CA PHE A 66 -3.82 -1.72 -8.61
C PHE A 66 -3.80 -1.63 -7.09
N LEU A 67 -3.23 -2.65 -6.46
CA LEU A 67 -2.98 -2.73 -5.02
C LEU A 67 -1.56 -3.22 -4.80
N GLY A 68 -0.90 -2.73 -3.75
CA GLY A 68 0.41 -3.21 -3.32
C GLY A 68 0.86 -2.59 -2.02
N CYS A 69 2.14 -2.78 -1.70
CA CYS A 69 2.77 -2.20 -0.53
C CYS A 69 4.28 -2.12 -0.73
N SER A 70 4.94 -1.32 0.11
CA SER A 70 6.39 -1.28 0.21
C SER A 70 6.98 -2.59 0.75
N PRO A 71 8.25 -2.89 0.43
CA PRO A 71 8.95 -4.08 0.91
C PRO A 71 9.01 -4.22 2.44
N ASP A 72 9.08 -3.09 3.15
CA ASP A 72 9.15 -3.02 4.61
C ASP A 72 7.77 -2.88 5.28
N GLY A 73 6.70 -2.85 4.49
CA GLY A 73 5.34 -2.69 4.98
C GLY A 73 5.02 -1.31 5.53
N ARG A 74 5.87 -0.28 5.31
CA ARG A 74 5.65 1.07 5.84
C ARG A 74 4.43 1.76 5.22
N TYR A 75 4.05 1.39 4.01
CA TYR A 75 2.87 1.93 3.36
C TYR A 75 2.21 0.92 2.41
N ALA A 76 0.91 1.07 2.25
CA ALA A 76 0.12 0.39 1.24
C ALA A 76 -0.21 1.36 0.10
N THR A 77 -0.31 0.84 -1.13
CA THR A 77 -0.62 1.61 -2.34
C THR A 77 -1.92 1.12 -2.93
N LEU A 78 -2.81 2.03 -3.27
CA LEU A 78 -4.02 1.78 -4.04
C LEU A 78 -4.07 2.77 -5.19
N ILE A 79 -4.21 2.28 -6.42
CA ILE A 79 -4.41 3.12 -7.60
C ILE A 79 -5.77 2.81 -8.18
N ASN A 80 -6.57 3.83 -8.42
CA ASN A 80 -7.89 3.68 -9.00
C ASN A 80 -7.91 4.00 -10.50
N ARG A 81 -9.06 3.81 -11.14
CA ARG A 81 -9.24 4.08 -12.58
C ARG A 81 -9.32 5.56 -12.94
N THR A 82 -9.41 6.46 -11.97
CA THR A 82 -9.45 7.92 -12.21
C THR A 82 -8.09 8.58 -12.01
N ASN A 83 -7.00 7.83 -12.15
CA ASN A 83 -5.62 8.32 -12.04
C ASN A 83 -5.27 8.96 -10.70
N HIS A 84 -5.85 8.44 -9.61
CA HIS A 84 -5.43 8.76 -8.26
C HIS A 84 -4.64 7.59 -7.68
N CYS A 85 -3.46 7.89 -7.17
CA CYS A 85 -2.65 6.99 -6.37
C CYS A 85 -2.77 7.39 -4.89
N PHE A 86 -3.35 6.50 -4.10
CA PHE A 86 -3.50 6.63 -2.65
C PHE A 86 -2.40 5.85 -1.95
N LEU A 87 -1.69 6.53 -1.04
CA LEU A 87 -0.65 5.94 -0.19
C LEU A 87 -1.12 5.99 1.25
N TYR A 88 -1.18 4.82 1.88
CA TYR A 88 -1.61 4.65 3.27
C TYR A 88 -0.43 4.24 4.12
N PHE A 89 0.13 5.20 4.86
CA PHE A 89 1.27 4.98 5.72
C PHE A 89 0.84 4.33 7.04
N GLN A 90 1.59 3.31 7.45
CA GLN A 90 1.44 2.71 8.76
C GLN A 90 1.77 3.74 9.85
N SER A 91 1.10 3.60 10.99
CA SER A 91 1.04 4.60 12.06
C SER A 91 2.40 5.24 12.38
N ALA A 92 2.54 6.53 12.06
CA ALA A 92 3.70 7.33 12.43
C ALA A 92 3.42 7.99 13.79
N ALA A 93 4.45 8.10 14.64
CA ALA A 93 4.33 8.80 15.91
C ALA A 93 3.85 10.25 15.68
N VAL A 94 2.96 10.74 16.53
CA VAL A 94 2.54 12.15 16.49
C VAL A 94 3.69 13.00 17.02
N PRO A 95 4.17 14.01 16.27
CA PRO A 95 5.18 14.93 16.76
C PRO A 95 4.72 15.56 18.08
N ASN A 96 5.60 15.63 19.09
CA ASN A 96 5.28 16.13 20.43
C ASN A 96 4.73 17.57 20.45
N GLU A 97 4.94 18.32 19.35
CA GLU A 97 4.48 19.68 19.11
C GLU A 97 3.00 19.79 18.66
N HIS A 98 2.36 18.67 18.30
CA HIS A 98 0.96 18.63 17.87
C HIS A 98 0.15 17.65 18.73
N GLU A 99 -0.60 18.15 19.71
CA GLU A 99 -1.51 17.29 20.49
C GLU A 99 -2.76 16.93 19.70
N LEU A 100 -2.90 15.66 19.33
CA LEU A 100 -4.17 15.10 18.90
C LEU A 100 -4.85 14.41 20.07
N LYS A 101 -6.03 14.90 20.43
CA LYS A 101 -6.88 14.27 21.44
C LYS A 101 -8.15 13.75 20.77
N ASN A 102 -8.49 12.50 21.08
CA ASN A 102 -9.78 11.97 20.69
C ASN A 102 -10.89 12.77 21.40
N ARG A 103 -11.73 13.46 20.62
CA ARG A 103 -12.79 14.34 21.14
C ARG A 103 -13.77 13.63 22.08
N ARG A 104 -14.00 12.33 21.88
CA ARG A 104 -14.96 11.54 22.68
C ARG A 104 -14.37 11.03 23.98
N THR A 105 -13.09 10.63 23.99
CA THR A 105 -12.46 9.95 25.13
C THR A 105 -11.40 10.80 25.85
N GLY A 106 -11.02 11.94 25.29
CA GLY A 106 -9.96 12.82 25.81
C GLY A 106 -8.55 12.24 25.70
N LYS A 107 -8.39 10.98 25.29
CA LYS A 107 -7.10 10.30 25.15
C LYS A 107 -6.26 10.94 24.06
N ARG A 108 -4.97 11.14 24.33
CA ARG A 108 -3.99 11.57 23.33
C ARG A 108 -3.78 10.43 22.31
N ALA A 109 -3.80 10.76 21.04
CA ALA A 109 -3.41 9.86 19.97
C ALA A 109 -1.89 9.94 19.83
N GLU A 110 -1.20 8.85 20.18
CA GLU A 110 0.27 8.75 20.11
C GLU A 110 0.76 8.45 18.70
N HIS A 111 -0.11 7.88 17.86
CA HIS A 111 0.19 7.59 16.46
C HIS A 111 -0.97 7.95 15.54
N ILE A 112 -0.65 8.36 14.31
CA ILE A 112 -1.61 8.64 13.24
C ILE A 112 -1.18 7.89 12.00
N ALA A 113 -2.13 7.19 11.38
CA ALA A 113 -1.98 6.75 10.00
C ALA A 113 -2.14 7.96 9.06
N LYS A 114 -1.16 8.19 8.19
CA LYS A 114 -1.22 9.28 7.20
C LYS A 114 -1.70 8.72 5.86
N GLN A 115 -2.52 9.50 5.17
CA GLN A 115 -2.89 9.24 3.78
C GLN A 115 -2.30 10.34 2.91
N LEU A 116 -1.67 9.96 1.80
CA LEU A 116 -1.29 10.87 0.71
C LEU A 116 -2.07 10.48 -0.54
N VAL A 117 -2.55 11.47 -1.28
CA VAL A 117 -3.19 11.29 -2.58
C VAL A 117 -2.35 12.00 -3.61
N LEU A 118 -1.98 11.28 -4.65
CA LEU A 118 -1.27 11.81 -5.80
C LEU A 118 -2.20 11.70 -7.01
N SER A 119 -2.45 12.80 -7.67
CA SER A 119 -3.13 12.84 -8.96
C SER A 119 -2.13 13.06 -10.08
N MET A 120 -2.49 12.67 -11.30
CA MET A 120 -1.62 12.95 -12.46
C MET A 120 -1.36 14.44 -12.67
N SER A 121 -2.33 15.31 -12.35
CA SER A 121 -2.13 16.76 -12.37
C SER A 121 -1.09 17.28 -11.37
N ASP A 122 -0.78 16.51 -10.31
CA ASP A 122 0.30 16.85 -9.38
C ASP A 122 1.68 16.45 -9.92
N LEU A 123 1.72 15.46 -10.82
CA LEU A 123 2.95 14.84 -11.32
C LEU A 123 3.39 15.42 -12.67
N ASP A 124 2.44 15.88 -13.47
CA ASP A 124 2.66 16.38 -14.82
C ASP A 124 1.81 17.64 -15.07
N THR A 125 2.49 18.77 -15.27
CA THR A 125 1.82 20.06 -15.49
C THR A 125 1.14 20.16 -16.84
N ASP A 126 1.56 19.34 -17.82
CA ASP A 126 0.98 19.29 -19.16
C ASP A 126 -0.09 18.18 -19.27
N PHE A 127 -0.52 17.62 -18.12
CA PHE A 127 -1.54 16.57 -18.06
C PHE A 127 -2.87 17.03 -18.66
N ASP A 128 -3.27 16.39 -19.75
CA ASP A 128 -4.64 16.42 -20.25
C ASP A 128 -5.40 15.22 -19.65
N PRO A 129 -6.44 15.44 -18.80
CA PRO A 129 -7.25 14.37 -18.25
C PRO A 129 -8.05 13.59 -19.29
N ASN A 130 -8.20 14.12 -20.51
CA ASN A 130 -8.88 13.44 -21.60
C ASN A 130 -7.93 12.60 -22.47
N ASP A 131 -6.62 12.72 -22.28
CA ASP A 131 -5.64 11.87 -22.96
C ASP A 131 -5.48 10.54 -22.22
N ALA A 132 -5.99 9.48 -22.84
CA ALA A 132 -5.89 8.11 -22.34
C ALA A 132 -4.43 7.60 -22.22
N SER A 133 -3.44 8.30 -22.81
CA SER A 133 -2.02 7.97 -22.65
C SER A 133 -1.50 8.25 -21.24
N ASN A 134 -2.18 9.13 -20.50
CA ASN A 134 -1.81 9.58 -19.16
C ASN A 134 -2.37 8.70 -18.05
N GLU A 135 -2.98 7.56 -18.37
CA GLU A 135 -3.46 6.62 -17.36
C GLU A 135 -2.29 5.87 -16.71
N PHE A 136 -2.35 5.63 -15.39
CA PHE A 136 -1.44 4.70 -14.75
C PHE A 136 -1.66 3.29 -15.30
N ILE A 137 -0.63 2.72 -15.93
CA ILE A 137 -0.64 1.35 -16.46
C ILE A 137 0.12 0.36 -15.58
N GLY A 138 0.84 0.85 -14.58
CA GLY A 138 1.53 0.03 -13.59
C GLY A 138 2.23 0.86 -12.53
N PHE A 139 2.79 0.18 -11.53
CA PHE A 139 3.57 0.82 -10.48
C PHE A 139 4.58 -0.16 -9.89
N HIS A 140 5.58 0.38 -9.20
CA HIS A 140 6.49 -0.36 -8.34
C HIS A 140 6.70 0.41 -7.04
N ALA A 141 6.34 -0.20 -5.91
CA ALA A 141 6.56 0.36 -4.58
C ALA A 141 7.88 -0.17 -4.00
N ALA A 142 8.86 0.71 -3.82
CA ALA A 142 10.05 0.46 -3.03
C ALA A 142 9.87 1.01 -1.61
N SER A 143 10.90 0.97 -0.76
CA SER A 143 10.79 1.50 0.61
C SER A 143 10.76 3.02 0.67
N ASP A 144 11.55 3.68 -0.18
CA ASP A 144 11.76 5.13 -0.18
C ASP A 144 11.21 5.82 -1.44
N THR A 145 10.80 5.05 -2.45
CA THR A 145 10.39 5.57 -3.75
C THR A 145 9.23 4.78 -4.29
N LEU A 146 8.22 5.48 -4.80
CA LEU A 146 7.15 4.90 -5.60
C LEU A 146 7.38 5.26 -7.07
N PHE A 147 7.45 4.24 -7.92
CA PHE A 147 7.47 4.43 -9.36
C PHE A 147 6.07 4.24 -9.91
N LEU A 148 5.58 5.23 -10.66
CA LEU A 148 4.30 5.19 -11.36
C LEU A 148 4.56 5.21 -12.85
N LEU A 149 3.97 4.27 -13.58
CA LEU A 149 4.18 4.09 -15.02
C LEU A 149 2.94 4.53 -15.79
N THR A 150 3.12 5.39 -16.78
CA THR A 150 2.14 5.72 -17.83
C THR A 150 2.65 5.21 -19.17
N ARG A 151 1.94 5.51 -20.28
CA ARG A 151 2.44 5.15 -21.62
C ARG A 151 3.60 6.02 -22.09
N SER A 152 3.70 7.23 -21.57
CA SER A 152 4.65 8.27 -21.99
C SER A 152 5.83 8.42 -21.04
N ALA A 153 5.65 8.11 -19.74
CA ALA A 153 6.64 8.41 -18.72
C ALA A 153 6.65 7.41 -17.55
N ILE A 154 7.75 7.47 -16.78
CA ILE A 154 7.86 6.87 -15.44
C ILE A 154 8.08 8.03 -14.47
N TYR A 155 7.19 8.17 -13.49
CA TYR A 155 7.32 9.14 -12.42
C TYR A 155 7.91 8.46 -11.19
N ALA A 156 8.90 9.07 -10.56
CA ALA A 156 9.48 8.64 -9.30
C ALA A 156 9.05 9.60 -8.20
N VAL A 157 8.35 9.08 -7.19
CA VAL A 157 7.84 9.87 -6.06
C VAL A 157 8.59 9.44 -4.81
N GLU A 158 9.33 10.37 -4.21
CA GLU A 158 10.03 10.13 -2.94
C GLU A 158 9.04 10.02 -1.78
N MET A 159 9.23 9.00 -0.94
CA MET A 159 8.42 8.78 0.25
C MET A 159 8.88 9.68 1.40
N PRO A 160 7.95 10.23 2.19
CA PRO A 160 8.29 10.96 3.40
C PRO A 160 9.06 10.04 4.38
N LYS A 161 10.14 10.59 4.94
CA LYS A 161 11.02 9.89 5.88
C LYS A 161 10.33 9.53 7.19
#